data_AF-A0A0F9UZL2-F1
#
_entry.id   AF-A0A0F9UZL2-F1
#
_cell.length_a   1.000
_cell.length_b   1.000
_cell.length_c   1.000
_cell.angle_alpha   90.00
_cell.angle_beta   90.00
_cell.angle_gamma   90.00
#
_symmetry.space_group_name_H-M   'P 1'
#
loop_
_entity.id
_entity.type
_entity.pdbx_description
1 polymer ?
#
loop_
_entity_poly.entity_id
_entity_poly.type
_entity_poly.pdbx_seq_one_letter_code
_entity_poly.pdbx_strand_id
1 'polypeptide(L)' 'MVLKKVKVVMKAPPGKKPTRFRFVGDIRLGFRNNKVVEITKFKKVKKK' A
#
# COMPACT_ATOMS: atom_id res chain seq x y z
N MET A 1 -14.38 0.01 11.74
CA MET A 1 -13.48 -1.03 11.19
C MET A 1 -12.14 -0.40 10.87
N VAL A 2 -11.03 -1.06 11.18
CA VAL A 2 -9.66 -0.53 11.01
C VAL A 2 -8.90 -1.41 10.01
N LEU A 3 -8.24 -0.79 9.03
CA LEU A 3 -7.32 -1.48 8.12
C LEU A 3 -5.98 -1.70 8.82
N LYS A 4 -5.69 -2.94 9.23
CA LYS A 4 -4.36 -3.28 9.77
C LYS A 4 -3.44 -3.68 8.62
N LYS A 5 -2.23 -3.10 8.60
CA LYS A 5 -1.18 -3.46 7.63
C LYS A 5 -0.78 -4.91 7.86
N VAL A 6 -0.85 -5.74 6.83
CA VAL A 6 -0.50 -7.16 6.92
C VAL A 6 0.91 -7.38 6.37
N LYS A 7 1.11 -7.06 5.10
CA LYS A 7 2.34 -7.37 4.39
C LYS A 7 2.60 -6.36 3.29
N VAL A 8 3.85 -5.95 3.15
CA VAL A 8 4.30 -5.23 1.96
C VAL A 8 4.68 -6.30 0.94
N VAL A 9 3.92 -6.39 -0.15
CA VAL A 9 4.12 -7.38 -1.21
C VAL A 9 5.23 -6.94 -2.14
N MET A 10 5.32 -5.63 -2.39
CA MET A 10 6.32 -5.04 -3.24
C MET A 10 6.79 -3.75 -2.58
N LYS A 11 8.10 -3.63 -2.39
CA LYS A 11 8.75 -2.43 -1.87
C LYS A 11 9.49 -1.76 -3.01
N ALA A 12 9.41 -0.44 -3.07
CA ALA A 12 10.09 0.28 -4.11
C ALA A 12 11.62 0.13 -3.98
N PRO A 13 12.36 0.07 -5.10
CA PRO A 13 13.82 0.07 -5.09
C PRO A 13 14.37 1.25 -4.26
N PRO A 14 15.55 1.12 -3.63
CA PRO A 14 16.19 2.22 -2.93
C PRO A 14 16.32 3.43 -3.88
N GLY A 15 15.90 4.61 -3.39
CA GLY A 15 15.82 5.84 -4.18
C GLY A 15 14.49 6.08 -4.91
N LYS A 16 13.53 5.15 -4.88
CA LYS A 16 12.20 5.30 -5.52
C LYS A 16 11.03 5.35 -4.54
N LYS A 17 10.96 6.38 -3.69
CA LYS A 17 9.79 6.57 -2.80
C LYS A 17 8.53 6.91 -3.61
N PRO A 18 7.36 6.31 -3.28
CA PRO A 18 6.09 6.72 -3.86
C PRO A 18 5.74 8.16 -3.45
N THR A 19 5.17 8.91 -4.38
CA THR A 19 4.68 10.29 -4.18
C THR A 19 3.18 10.33 -3.94
N ARG A 20 2.44 9.33 -4.44
CA ARG A 20 0.99 9.22 -4.28
C ARG A 20 0.61 7.82 -3.84
N PHE A 21 -0.45 7.72 -3.04
CA PHE A 21 -1.00 6.44 -2.62
C PHE A 21 -2.48 6.36 -2.99
N ARG A 22 -2.92 5.19 -3.46
CA ARG A 22 -4.32 4.89 -3.73
C ARG A 22 -4.69 3.56 -3.09
N PHE A 23 -5.87 3.50 -2.51
CA PHE A 23 -6.44 2.26 -2.02
C PHE A 23 -7.37 1.66 -3.07
N VAL A 24 -7.23 0.36 -3.30
CA VAL A 24 -8.13 -0.45 -4.11
C VAL A 24 -8.53 -1.64 -3.26
N GLY A 25 -9.74 -1.59 -2.70
CA GLY A 25 -10.20 -2.54 -1.70
C GLY A 25 -9.29 -2.56 -0.47
N ASP A 26 -8.67 -3.70 -0.20
CA ASP A 26 -7.78 -3.92 0.94
C ASP A 26 -6.29 -3.75 0.57
N ILE A 27 -5.98 -3.25 -0.63
CA ILE A 27 -4.61 -3.06 -1.13
C ILE A 27 -4.30 -1.57 -1.26
N ARG A 28 -3.15 -1.14 -0.75
CA ARG A 28 -2.58 0.19 -0.97
C ARG A 28 -1.51 0.12 -2.04
N LEU A 29 -1.72 0.87 -3.10
CA LEU A 29 -0.78 1.05 -4.20
C LEU A 29 -0.06 2.40 -4.01
N GLY A 30 1.25 2.36 -3.89
CA GLY A 30 2.13 3.52 -3.92
C GLY A 30 2.63 3.74 -5.34
N PHE A 31 2.41 4.94 -5.86
CA PHE A 31 2.77 5.37 -7.20
C PHE A 31 3.92 6.37 -7.13
N ARG A 32 4.83 6.28 -8.11
CA ARG A 32 5.75 7.37 -8.45
C ARG A 32 5.55 7.69 -9.92
N ASN A 33 5.22 8.94 -10.21
CA ASN A 33 4.76 9.36 -11.53
C ASN A 33 3.53 8.51 -11.93
N ASN A 34 3.62 7.73 -13.01
CA ASN A 34 2.54 6.85 -13.48
C ASN A 34 2.81 5.36 -13.26
N LYS A 35 3.81 5.00 -12.44
CA LYS A 35 4.20 3.60 -12.18
C LYS A 35 3.92 3.22 -10.73
N VAL A 36 3.41 2.01 -10.51
CA VAL A 36 3.30 1.41 -9.19
C VAL A 36 4.69 1.01 -8.72
N VAL A 37 5.09 1.50 -7.56
CA VAL A 37 6.40 1.23 -6.95
C VAL A 37 6.29 0.52 -5.61
N GLU A 38 5.16 0.62 -4.91
CA GLU A 38 4.93 -0.05 -3.64
C GLU A 38 3.54 -0.68 -3.62
N ILE A 39 3.43 -1.92 -3.15
CA ILE A 39 2.14 -2.59 -2.95
C ILE A 39 2.10 -3.12 -1.53
N THR A 40 1.12 -2.65 -0.76
CA THR A 40 0.91 -3.08 0.62
C THR A 40 -0.50 -3.66 0.77
N LYS A 41 -0.60 -4.88 1.30
CA LYS A 41 -1.88 -5.50 1.66
C LYS A 41 -2.25 -5.13 3.09
N PHE A 42 -3.49 -4.75 3.27
CA PHE A 42 -4.14 -4.52 4.54
C PHE A 42 -5.22 -5.57 4.76
N LYS A 43 -5.66 -5.74 6.00
CA LYS A 43 -6.81 -6.58 6.36
C LYS A 43 -7.79 -5.72 7.15
N LYS A 44 -9.06 -5.77 6.78
CA LYS A 44 -10.13 -5.15 7.58
C LYS A 44 -10.32 -5.93 8.87
N VAL A 45 -10.26 -5.22 9.99
CA VAL A 45 -10.52 -5.79 11.31
C VAL A 45 -11.63 -4.97 11.98
N LYS A 46 -12.62 -5.64 12.58
CA LYS A 46 -13.58 -4.97 13.47
C LYS A 46 -12.82 -4.49 14.71
N LYS A 47 -13.00 -3.22 15.06
CA LYS A 47 -12.49 -2.69 16.33
C LYS A 47 -13.35 -3.38 17.40
N LYS A 48 -12.76 -4.26 18.21
CA LYS A 48 -13.42 -4.77 19.42
C LYS A 48 -13.51 -3.65 20.43
#